data_AF-A0A933J362-F1
#
_entry.id   AF-A0A933J362-F1
#
_cell.length_a   1.000
_cell.length_b   1.000
_cell.length_c   1.000
_cell.angle_alpha   90.00
_cell.angle_beta   90.00
_cell.angle_gamma   90.00
#
_symmetry.space_group_name_H-M   'P 1'
#
loop_
_entity.id
_entity.type
_entity.pdbx_description
1 polymer ?
#
loop_
_entity_poly.entity_id
_entity_poly.type
_entity_poly.pdbx_seq_one_letter_code
_entity_poly.pdbx_strand_id
1 'polypeptide(L)'
;MQRLYQPITHLTIQPPNYRMPVKIPFLAAIVFVAGLFAISGNSSPSATFAFAPTPQPTPRGGRIATAAELQFARLEWTLSAHANTFDDGMGANTTCARCKSPRNWDPAAPAAQEAFNCSACKRIPGAPRPDLAGGIPVAPGEWKHIGCDICHQPVGNSYYTALAYWNNAGQQYETVQDSTELCAWCHEGQHGFHVVEESKSSVAHDGWECTRCHGAHGKPAACTDCHNPKTGRGATDHDLHPQVNCTACHDAGGLSITLETEPGSRHRGTYVPLRFAHTLTAWPSHDLVTAVDCKRCQGAGTRQGAGTRQGAGTRQGAGTRHCPYELAAIRGQ
;
A
#
# COMPACT_ATOMS: atom_id res chain seq x y z
N MET A 1 -2.76 52.37 2.62
CA MET A 1 -2.54 51.67 1.33
C MET A 1 -3.57 50.56 1.19
N GLN A 2 -4.73 50.87 0.59
CA GLN A 2 -5.79 49.89 0.31
C GLN A 2 -5.46 49.16 -0.99
N ARG A 3 -5.23 47.84 -0.93
CA ARG A 3 -5.12 47.00 -2.14
C ARG A 3 -6.50 46.48 -2.51
N LEU A 4 -6.93 46.84 -3.71
CA LEU A 4 -8.15 46.39 -4.36
C LEU A 4 -8.03 44.89 -4.72
N TYR A 5 -8.96 44.09 -4.22
CA TYR A 5 -9.21 42.72 -4.70
C TYR A 5 -9.97 42.81 -6.04
N GLN A 6 -9.41 42.21 -7.09
CA GLN A 6 -10.12 41.97 -8.35
C GLN A 6 -10.59 40.49 -8.36
N PRO A 7 -11.86 40.21 -8.69
CA PRO A 7 -12.35 38.85 -8.78
C PRO A 7 -11.88 38.17 -10.08
N ILE A 8 -11.46 36.91 -9.95
CA ILE A 8 -11.08 36.03 -11.06
C ILE A 8 -12.35 35.60 -11.81
N THR A 9 -12.44 35.97 -13.08
CA THR A 9 -13.46 35.47 -14.02
C THR A 9 -13.22 33.99 -14.34
N HIS A 10 -14.23 33.15 -14.08
CA HIS A 10 -14.27 31.76 -14.51
C HIS A 10 -14.30 31.68 -16.05
N LEU A 11 -13.26 31.07 -16.63
CA LEU A 11 -13.22 30.71 -18.04
C LEU A 11 -13.88 29.33 -18.22
N THR A 12 -15.11 29.30 -18.74
CA THR A 12 -15.81 28.06 -19.08
C THR A 12 -15.32 27.56 -20.44
N ILE A 13 -14.51 26.52 -20.46
CA ILE A 13 -14.10 25.82 -21.69
C ILE A 13 -15.20 24.82 -22.04
N GLN A 14 -15.96 25.08 -23.11
CA GLN A 14 -16.90 24.10 -23.66
C GLN A 14 -16.13 22.99 -24.42
N PRO A 15 -16.44 21.71 -24.20
CA PRO A 15 -15.87 20.64 -25.00
C PRO A 15 -16.45 20.64 -26.43
N PRO A 16 -15.68 20.20 -27.44
CA PRO A 16 -16.15 20.15 -28.82
C PRO A 16 -17.23 19.08 -29.00
N ASN A 17 -18.34 19.48 -29.63
CA ASN A 17 -19.44 18.62 -30.05
C ASN A 17 -19.00 17.67 -31.18
N TYR A 18 -18.66 16.42 -30.84
CA TYR A 18 -18.48 15.36 -31.83
C TYR A 18 -19.82 14.64 -32.10
N ARG A 19 -20.49 15.02 -33.19
CA ARG A 19 -21.63 14.27 -33.74
C ARG A 19 -21.10 13.21 -34.71
N MET A 20 -21.20 11.93 -34.36
CA MET A 20 -21.01 10.84 -35.32
C MET A 20 -22.35 10.49 -36.00
N PRO A 21 -22.39 10.34 -37.34
CA PRO A 21 -23.57 9.86 -38.04
C PRO A 21 -23.68 8.33 -37.93
N VAL A 22 -24.64 7.86 -37.13
CA VAL A 22 -25.04 6.45 -37.11
C VAL A 22 -25.98 6.21 -38.30
N LYS A 23 -25.52 5.47 -39.31
CA LYS A 23 -26.38 4.92 -40.36
C LYS A 23 -26.72 3.47 -39.98
N ILE A 24 -27.93 3.27 -39.47
CA ILE A 24 -28.59 1.96 -39.44
C ILE A 24 -29.37 1.83 -40.75
N PRO A 25 -29.31 0.67 -41.42
CA PRO A 25 -30.49 0.30 -42.17
C PRO A 25 -30.88 -1.19 -42.03
N PHE A 26 -32.18 -1.38 -42.18
CA PHE A 26 -32.91 -2.60 -42.55
C PHE A 26 -33.21 -3.68 -41.51
N LEU A 27 -34.40 -3.49 -40.91
CA LEU A 27 -35.46 -4.50 -40.80
C LEU A 27 -35.56 -5.40 -42.04
N ALA A 28 -35.67 -6.73 -41.84
CA ALA A 28 -36.82 -7.53 -42.30
C ALA A 28 -36.70 -9.03 -41.97
N ALA A 29 -37.79 -9.55 -41.38
CA ALA A 29 -38.38 -10.89 -41.54
C ALA A 29 -37.66 -12.14 -40.99
N ILE A 30 -38.30 -12.79 -40.00
CA ILE A 30 -38.73 -14.21 -39.92
C ILE A 30 -39.55 -14.28 -38.61
N VAL A 31 -40.89 -14.17 -38.62
CA VAL A 31 -41.91 -15.22 -38.89
C VAL A 31 -41.87 -16.37 -37.86
N PHE A 32 -42.78 -16.27 -36.89
CA PHE A 32 -43.65 -17.34 -36.35
C PHE A 32 -43.05 -18.74 -36.10
N VAL A 33 -42.79 -19.05 -34.82
CA VAL A 33 -43.17 -20.34 -34.20
C VAL A 33 -43.62 -20.06 -32.76
N ALA A 34 -44.90 -19.70 -32.61
CA ALA A 34 -45.63 -19.83 -31.36
C ALA A 34 -46.26 -21.23 -31.37
N GLY A 35 -45.77 -22.15 -30.54
CA GLY A 35 -46.34 -23.49 -30.44
C GLY A 35 -45.60 -24.38 -29.46
N LEU A 36 -46.26 -24.65 -28.32
CA LEU A 36 -46.00 -25.73 -27.37
C LEU A 36 -44.66 -25.73 -26.59
N PHE A 37 -44.62 -25.02 -25.47
CA PHE A 37 -43.96 -25.51 -24.25
C PHE A 37 -44.75 -25.05 -23.02
N ALA A 38 -45.95 -25.60 -22.88
CA ALA A 38 -46.60 -25.73 -21.59
C ALA A 38 -46.29 -27.15 -21.07
N ILE A 39 -46.06 -27.25 -19.76
CA ILE A 39 -45.94 -28.47 -18.94
C ILE A 39 -44.52 -29.05 -18.83
N SER A 40 -43.78 -28.58 -17.81
CA SER A 40 -43.18 -29.46 -16.78
C SER A 40 -42.50 -28.60 -15.71
N GLY A 41 -43.31 -28.11 -14.77
CA GLY A 41 -42.79 -27.58 -13.50
C GLY A 41 -42.30 -28.73 -12.63
N ASN A 42 -41.09 -29.23 -12.90
CA ASN A 42 -40.36 -30.05 -11.93
C ASN A 42 -39.54 -29.12 -11.07
N SER A 43 -40.13 -28.70 -9.95
CA SER A 43 -39.42 -28.16 -8.80
C SER A 43 -38.59 -29.29 -8.20
N SER A 44 -37.46 -29.62 -8.81
CA SER A 44 -36.46 -30.48 -8.17
C SER A 44 -36.02 -29.77 -6.90
N PRO A 45 -36.17 -30.37 -5.71
CA PRO A 45 -35.63 -29.78 -4.50
C PRO A 45 -34.13 -29.61 -4.73
N SER A 46 -33.65 -28.37 -4.70
CA SER A 46 -32.22 -28.10 -4.62
C SER A 46 -31.75 -28.78 -3.35
N ALA A 47 -31.15 -29.96 -3.49
CA ALA A 47 -30.47 -30.64 -2.41
C ALA A 47 -29.34 -29.71 -1.99
N THR A 48 -29.55 -29.01 -0.87
CA THR A 48 -28.51 -28.21 -0.23
C THR A 48 -27.48 -29.20 0.29
N PHE A 49 -26.47 -29.50 -0.52
CA PHE A 49 -25.31 -30.24 -0.07
C PHE A 49 -24.58 -29.36 0.93
N ALA A 50 -24.83 -29.61 2.21
CA ALA A 50 -23.99 -29.10 3.29
C ALA A 50 -22.64 -29.79 3.15
N PHE A 51 -21.70 -29.14 2.45
CA PHE A 51 -20.31 -29.54 2.51
C PHE A 51 -19.86 -29.38 3.96
N ALA A 52 -19.65 -30.51 4.65
CA ALA A 52 -18.97 -30.48 5.93
C ALA A 52 -17.62 -29.78 5.70
N PRO A 53 -17.30 -28.71 6.44
CA PRO A 53 -16.04 -28.01 6.25
C PRO A 53 -14.89 -29.00 6.45
N THR A 54 -14.05 -29.15 5.43
CA THR A 54 -12.85 -29.97 5.53
C THR A 54 -12.04 -29.47 6.74
N PRO A 55 -11.61 -30.35 7.66
CA PRO A 55 -10.79 -29.95 8.79
C PRO A 55 -9.56 -29.19 8.27
N GLN A 56 -9.42 -27.93 8.68
CA GLN A 56 -8.25 -27.15 8.30
C GLN A 56 -7.02 -27.69 9.02
N PRO A 57 -5.87 -27.83 8.36
CA PRO A 57 -4.65 -28.22 9.03
C PRO A 57 -4.32 -27.19 10.11
N THR A 58 -4.08 -27.66 11.34
CA THR A 58 -3.59 -26.79 12.41
C THR A 58 -2.26 -26.16 11.97
N PRO A 59 -2.05 -24.85 12.15
CA PRO A 59 -0.78 -24.22 11.82
C PRO A 59 0.31 -24.91 12.62
N ARG A 60 1.38 -25.35 11.96
CA ARG A 60 2.46 -26.04 12.67
C ARG A 60 3.13 -25.07 13.65
N GLY A 61 3.36 -25.54 14.88
CA GLY A 61 4.33 -24.93 15.80
C GLY A 61 3.80 -23.83 16.73
N GLY A 62 2.54 -23.41 16.63
CA GLY A 62 1.97 -22.37 17.50
C GLY A 62 1.33 -22.95 18.76
N ARG A 63 1.59 -22.33 19.92
CA ARG A 63 0.76 -22.57 21.12
C ARG A 63 -0.47 -21.68 21.08
N ILE A 64 -1.45 -21.95 21.94
CA ILE A 64 -2.58 -21.02 22.13
C ILE A 64 -2.07 -19.81 22.90
N ALA A 65 -2.41 -18.60 22.44
CA ALA A 65 -2.10 -17.37 23.16
C ALA A 65 -2.83 -17.36 24.51
N THR A 66 -2.12 -16.96 25.56
CA THR A 66 -2.71 -16.75 26.88
C THR A 66 -3.64 -15.54 26.85
N ALA A 67 -4.55 -15.43 27.83
CA ALA A 67 -5.47 -14.29 27.92
C ALA A 67 -4.70 -12.95 28.04
N ALA A 68 -3.61 -12.92 28.80
CA ALA A 68 -2.78 -11.73 28.98
C ALA A 68 -2.09 -11.31 27.67
N GLU A 69 -1.55 -12.27 26.91
CA GLU A 69 -0.93 -11.99 25.61
C GLU A 69 -1.94 -11.48 24.59
N LEU A 70 -3.12 -12.09 24.53
CA LEU A 70 -4.18 -11.65 23.63
C LEU A 70 -4.66 -10.24 23.99
N GLN A 71 -4.76 -9.91 25.28
CA GLN A 71 -5.10 -8.57 25.72
C GLN A 71 -4.04 -7.56 25.29
N PHE A 72 -2.76 -7.86 25.51
CA PHE A 72 -1.66 -7.00 25.08
C PHE A 72 -1.64 -6.79 23.56
N ALA A 73 -1.76 -7.88 22.79
CA ALA A 73 -1.81 -7.85 21.34
C ALA A 73 -2.97 -7.01 20.82
N ARG A 74 -4.17 -7.13 21.42
CA ARG A 74 -5.33 -6.32 21.06
C ARG A 74 -5.11 -4.84 21.35
N LEU A 75 -4.51 -4.49 22.49
CA LEU A 75 -4.19 -3.10 22.82
C LEU A 75 -3.22 -2.51 21.79
N GLU A 76 -2.15 -3.23 21.45
CA GLU A 76 -1.20 -2.80 20.42
C GLU A 76 -1.90 -2.66 19.05
N TRP A 77 -2.70 -3.65 18.65
CA TRP A 77 -3.41 -3.66 17.38
C TRP A 77 -4.37 -2.49 17.23
N THR A 78 -5.14 -2.16 18.27
CA THR A 78 -6.13 -1.06 18.22
C THR A 78 -5.51 0.31 17.96
N LEU A 79 -4.22 0.49 18.22
CA LEU A 79 -3.49 1.72 17.93
C LEU A 79 -2.90 1.75 16.51
N SER A 80 -2.95 0.63 15.79
CA SER A 80 -2.39 0.51 14.45
C SER A 80 -3.32 1.02 13.35
N ALA A 81 -2.74 1.35 12.20
CA ALA A 81 -3.51 1.65 10.99
C ALA A 81 -4.31 0.44 10.47
N HIS A 82 -3.94 -0.79 10.84
CA HIS A 82 -4.65 -2.00 10.43
C HIS A 82 -5.94 -2.25 11.22
N ALA A 83 -6.09 -1.68 12.42
CA ALA A 83 -7.34 -1.80 13.18
C ALA A 83 -8.48 -0.95 12.59
N ASN A 84 -8.15 0.09 11.83
CA ASN A 84 -9.13 0.98 11.21
C ASN A 84 -8.82 1.21 9.73
N THR A 85 -9.05 0.17 8.94
CA THR A 85 -8.84 0.19 7.49
C THR A 85 -10.01 0.68 6.65
N PHE A 86 -11.13 1.07 7.29
CA PHE A 86 -12.24 1.63 6.54
C PHE A 86 -11.79 2.97 5.93
N ASP A 87 -12.22 3.21 4.71
CA ASP A 87 -11.84 4.37 3.93
C ASP A 87 -13.14 4.82 3.24
N ASP A 88 -13.65 5.97 3.67
CA ASP A 88 -14.85 6.61 3.14
C ASP A 88 -14.72 6.95 1.65
N GLY A 89 -13.49 6.94 1.13
CA GLY A 89 -13.19 7.01 -0.27
C GLY A 89 -13.53 5.73 -1.06
N MET A 90 -14.02 4.65 -0.44
CA MET A 90 -14.33 3.39 -1.14
C MET A 90 -15.81 3.30 -1.49
N GLY A 91 -16.17 3.68 -2.72
CA GLY A 91 -17.36 3.10 -3.33
C GLY A 91 -17.16 1.60 -3.53
N ALA A 92 -18.18 0.81 -3.25
CA ALA A 92 -18.48 -0.40 -4.00
C ALA A 92 -17.37 -1.40 -4.35
N ASN A 93 -16.48 -1.87 -3.47
CA ASN A 93 -15.54 -2.90 -3.94
C ASN A 93 -15.02 -3.93 -2.92
N THR A 94 -15.82 -4.97 -2.73
CA THR A 94 -15.27 -6.29 -2.43
C THR A 94 -14.03 -6.62 -3.29
N THR A 95 -13.89 -6.10 -4.52
CA THR A 95 -12.65 -6.17 -5.33
C THR A 95 -11.40 -5.64 -4.62
N CYS A 96 -11.38 -4.40 -4.12
CA CYS A 96 -10.17 -3.82 -3.50
C CYS A 96 -10.07 -4.07 -2.00
N ALA A 97 -11.01 -4.82 -1.44
CA ALA A 97 -10.97 -5.22 -0.04
C ALA A 97 -9.83 -6.20 0.26
N ARG A 98 -9.19 -6.85 -0.74
CA ARG A 98 -8.12 -7.85 -0.53
C ARG A 98 -7.10 -7.48 0.54
N CYS A 99 -6.59 -6.24 0.54
CA CYS A 99 -5.53 -5.80 1.46
C CYS A 99 -6.03 -4.93 2.62
N LYS A 100 -7.27 -4.43 2.59
CA LYS A 100 -7.83 -3.55 3.64
C LYS A 100 -8.94 -4.20 4.44
N SER A 101 -9.59 -5.21 3.89
CA SER A 101 -10.61 -6.04 4.51
C SER A 101 -10.64 -7.41 3.82
N PRO A 102 -9.64 -8.29 4.06
CA PRO A 102 -9.56 -9.56 3.37
C PRO A 102 -10.82 -10.43 3.53
N ARG A 103 -11.56 -10.27 4.63
CA ARG A 103 -12.85 -10.93 4.90
C ARG A 103 -14.01 -10.43 4.04
N ASN A 104 -13.95 -9.19 3.54
CA ASN A 104 -14.91 -8.68 2.57
C ASN A 104 -14.43 -8.84 1.12
N TRP A 105 -13.23 -9.38 0.88
CA TRP A 105 -12.73 -9.54 -0.49
C TRP A 105 -13.57 -10.56 -1.26
N ASP A 106 -13.99 -10.21 -2.48
CA ASP A 106 -14.67 -11.15 -3.37
C ASP A 106 -13.71 -11.54 -4.50
N PRO A 107 -13.08 -12.73 -4.41
CA PRO A 107 -12.17 -13.21 -5.45
C PRO A 107 -12.90 -13.58 -6.76
N ALA A 108 -14.24 -13.70 -6.74
CA ALA A 108 -15.05 -13.98 -7.91
C ALA A 108 -15.56 -12.70 -8.61
N ALA A 109 -15.26 -11.51 -8.07
CA ALA A 109 -15.65 -10.24 -8.69
C ALA A 109 -15.05 -10.10 -10.10
N PRO A 110 -15.77 -9.53 -11.10
CA PRO A 110 -15.27 -9.38 -12.46
C PRO A 110 -13.92 -8.65 -12.58
N ALA A 111 -13.63 -7.72 -11.67
CA ALA A 111 -12.37 -7.00 -11.58
C ALA A 111 -11.39 -7.57 -10.53
N ALA A 112 -11.51 -8.83 -10.10
CA ALA A 112 -10.65 -9.40 -9.05
C ALA A 112 -9.15 -9.24 -9.33
N GLN A 113 -8.73 -9.21 -10.61
CA GLN A 113 -7.33 -8.98 -10.97
C GLN A 113 -6.83 -7.57 -10.61
N GLU A 114 -7.71 -6.57 -10.61
CA GLU A 114 -7.37 -5.20 -10.20
C GLU A 114 -7.02 -5.13 -8.70
N ALA A 115 -7.50 -6.09 -7.90
CA ALA A 115 -7.13 -6.20 -6.48
C ALA A 115 -5.62 -6.45 -6.25
N PHE A 116 -4.91 -6.92 -7.28
CA PHE A 116 -3.47 -7.15 -7.26
C PHE A 116 -2.67 -5.92 -7.72
N ASN A 117 -3.36 -4.83 -8.06
CA ASN A 117 -2.77 -3.58 -8.45
C ASN A 117 -3.27 -2.47 -7.54
N CYS A 118 -2.44 -2.01 -6.60
CA CYS A 118 -2.86 -0.96 -5.68
C CYS A 118 -3.24 0.34 -6.41
N SER A 119 -2.68 0.58 -7.60
CA SER A 119 -3.01 1.75 -8.43
C SER A 119 -4.43 1.72 -8.99
N ALA A 120 -4.99 0.52 -9.17
CA ALA A 120 -6.37 0.37 -9.58
C ALA A 120 -7.35 0.70 -8.44
N CYS A 121 -6.91 0.51 -7.20
CA CYS A 121 -7.74 0.64 -6.00
C CYS A 121 -7.55 1.96 -5.23
N LYS A 122 -6.37 2.58 -5.30
CA LYS A 122 -6.02 3.82 -4.60
C LYS A 122 -6.10 5.04 -5.53
N ARG A 123 -6.36 6.22 -4.95
CA ARG A 123 -6.53 7.49 -5.67
C ARG A 123 -5.33 8.41 -5.54
N ILE A 124 -5.27 9.40 -6.43
CA ILE A 124 -4.68 10.72 -6.19
C ILE A 124 -5.46 11.41 -5.05
N PRO A 125 -4.82 12.10 -4.08
CA PRO A 125 -5.55 12.80 -3.02
C PRO A 125 -6.54 13.77 -3.67
N GLY A 126 -7.80 13.73 -3.22
CA GLY A 126 -8.86 14.60 -3.74
C GLY A 126 -9.47 14.21 -5.09
N ALA A 127 -8.94 13.22 -5.81
CA ALA A 127 -9.58 12.74 -7.05
C ALA A 127 -10.76 11.78 -6.74
N PRO A 128 -11.79 11.69 -7.61
CA PRO A 128 -12.77 10.59 -7.60
C PRO A 128 -12.10 9.25 -7.92
N ARG A 129 -12.70 8.11 -7.51
CA ARG A 129 -12.17 6.79 -7.89
C ARG A 129 -12.52 6.46 -9.34
N PRO A 130 -11.69 5.65 -10.03
CA PRO A 130 -12.15 4.92 -11.18
C PRO A 130 -13.29 3.99 -10.76
N ASP A 131 -14.39 4.01 -11.51
CA ASP A 131 -15.42 2.98 -11.39
C ASP A 131 -14.80 1.66 -11.88
N LEU A 132 -14.57 0.71 -10.97
CA LEU A 132 -14.13 -0.63 -11.33
C LEU A 132 -15.36 -1.47 -11.72
N ALA A 133 -15.19 -2.32 -12.73
CA ALA A 133 -16.26 -3.21 -13.16
C ALA A 133 -16.55 -4.26 -12.06
N GLY A 134 -17.70 -4.13 -11.41
CA GLY A 134 -18.12 -5.05 -10.35
C GLY A 134 -17.57 -4.72 -8.96
N GLY A 135 -18.09 -5.43 -7.97
CA GLY A 135 -17.88 -5.15 -6.56
C GLY A 135 -19.16 -4.62 -5.90
N ILE A 136 -19.51 -5.20 -4.76
CA ILE A 136 -20.66 -4.74 -3.97
C ILE A 136 -20.14 -3.76 -2.91
N PRO A 137 -20.77 -2.59 -2.73
CA PRO A 137 -20.43 -1.71 -1.61
C PRO A 137 -20.70 -2.38 -0.30
N VAL A 138 -19.67 -2.40 0.53
CA VAL A 138 -19.76 -2.81 1.92
C VAL A 138 -19.96 -1.55 2.73
N ALA A 139 -21.10 -1.45 3.43
CA ALA A 139 -21.37 -0.30 4.27
C ALA A 139 -20.34 -0.22 5.42
N PRO A 140 -20.07 0.97 5.99
CA PRO A 140 -19.13 1.10 7.10
C PRO A 140 -19.38 0.14 8.27
N GLY A 141 -20.65 -0.11 8.62
CA GLY A 141 -21.03 -1.04 9.69
C GLY A 141 -20.86 -2.52 9.34
N GLU A 142 -20.69 -2.85 8.07
CA GLU A 142 -20.49 -4.21 7.57
C GLU A 142 -19.01 -4.51 7.26
N TRP A 143 -18.18 -3.45 7.24
CA TRP A 143 -16.75 -3.54 6.95
C TRP A 143 -16.01 -4.36 8.00
N LYS A 144 -15.28 -5.37 7.54
CA LYS A 144 -14.48 -6.27 8.37
C LYS A 144 -13.04 -5.81 8.32
N HIS A 145 -12.67 -4.92 9.23
CA HIS A 145 -11.29 -4.48 9.38
C HIS A 145 -10.34 -5.69 9.52
N ILE A 146 -9.04 -5.46 9.29
CA ILE A 146 -8.04 -6.50 9.52
C ILE A 146 -8.04 -6.82 11.02
N GLY A 147 -8.43 -8.05 11.37
CA GLY A 147 -8.42 -8.56 12.73
C GLY A 147 -7.26 -9.54 12.95
N CYS A 148 -7.11 -10.00 14.19
CA CYS A 148 -6.11 -11.03 14.53
C CYS A 148 -6.30 -12.31 13.69
N ASP A 149 -7.55 -12.60 13.29
CA ASP A 149 -7.93 -13.74 12.47
C ASP A 149 -7.44 -13.67 11.02
N ILE A 150 -6.85 -12.57 10.58
CA ILE A 150 -6.18 -12.51 9.27
C ILE A 150 -4.78 -13.13 9.34
N CYS A 151 -4.10 -12.96 10.48
CA CYS A 151 -2.68 -13.29 10.66
C CYS A 151 -2.45 -14.48 11.61
N HIS A 152 -3.49 -14.90 12.32
CA HIS A 152 -3.47 -16.00 13.26
C HIS A 152 -4.74 -16.83 13.12
N GLN A 153 -4.61 -18.15 13.18
CA GLN A 153 -5.78 -19.02 13.14
C GLN A 153 -6.52 -18.99 14.50
N PRO A 154 -7.83 -18.70 14.53
CA PRO A 154 -8.65 -18.75 15.74
C PRO A 154 -8.73 -20.16 16.34
N VAL A 155 -8.79 -20.24 17.66
CA VAL A 155 -9.01 -21.47 18.43
C VAL A 155 -9.77 -21.16 19.71
N GLY A 156 -11.04 -21.59 19.77
CA GLY A 156 -11.95 -21.20 20.84
C GLY A 156 -12.09 -19.68 20.93
N ASN A 157 -11.79 -19.10 22.09
CA ASN A 157 -11.81 -17.66 22.34
C ASN A 157 -10.41 -17.01 22.21
N SER A 158 -9.43 -17.72 21.65
CA SER A 158 -8.05 -17.26 21.48
C SER A 158 -7.56 -17.56 20.06
N TYR A 159 -6.24 -17.48 19.86
CA TYR A 159 -5.56 -17.69 18.58
C TYR A 159 -4.32 -18.56 18.80
N TYR A 160 -3.93 -19.31 17.76
CA TYR A 160 -2.60 -19.89 17.70
C TYR A 160 -1.55 -18.78 17.51
N THR A 161 -0.45 -18.85 18.25
CA THR A 161 0.64 -17.86 18.15
C THR A 161 1.50 -18.03 16.90
N ALA A 162 1.42 -19.17 16.21
CA ALA A 162 2.04 -19.33 14.90
C ALA A 162 1.37 -18.41 13.89
N LEU A 163 2.17 -17.90 12.95
CA LEU A 163 1.69 -17.08 11.86
C LEU A 163 0.93 -17.94 10.85
N ALA A 164 -0.19 -17.42 10.38
CA ALA A 164 -0.97 -17.98 9.29
C ALA A 164 -1.63 -16.84 8.53
N TYR A 165 -1.98 -17.06 7.26
CA TYR A 165 -2.73 -16.08 6.48
C TYR A 165 -4.13 -16.61 6.17
N TRP A 166 -5.16 -15.81 6.43
CA TRP A 166 -6.50 -16.12 5.93
C TRP A 166 -6.58 -15.89 4.41
N ASN A 167 -6.46 -16.95 3.63
CA ASN A 167 -6.73 -16.91 2.20
C ASN A 167 -8.23 -16.98 1.93
N ASN A 168 -8.82 -15.81 1.69
CA ASN A 168 -10.25 -15.71 1.39
C ASN A 168 -10.64 -16.37 0.05
N ALA A 169 -9.73 -16.52 -0.91
CA ALA A 169 -10.01 -17.25 -2.14
C ALA A 169 -10.18 -18.75 -1.92
N GLY A 170 -9.33 -19.34 -1.09
CA GLY A 170 -9.45 -20.75 -0.68
C GLY A 170 -10.39 -20.98 0.50
N GLN A 171 -10.94 -19.90 1.10
CA GLN A 171 -11.62 -19.93 2.40
C GLN A 171 -10.84 -20.73 3.45
N GLN A 172 -9.51 -20.58 3.45
CA GLN A 172 -8.64 -21.35 4.32
C GLN A 172 -7.44 -20.61 4.89
N TYR A 173 -6.93 -21.08 6.02
CA TYR A 173 -5.65 -20.61 6.56
C TYR A 173 -4.49 -21.27 5.83
N GLU A 174 -3.51 -20.45 5.46
CA GLU A 174 -2.24 -20.90 4.90
C GLU A 174 -1.13 -20.67 5.92
N THR A 175 -0.25 -21.65 6.08
CA THR A 175 0.93 -21.49 6.92
C THR A 175 1.93 -20.59 6.22
N VAL A 176 2.49 -19.63 6.95
CA VAL A 176 3.58 -18.76 6.47
C VAL A 176 4.80 -19.00 7.36
N GLN A 177 5.99 -18.87 6.79
CA GLN A 177 7.26 -19.17 7.45
C GLN A 177 7.65 -18.08 8.44
N ASP A 178 7.46 -16.82 8.05
CA ASP A 178 7.92 -15.67 8.81
C ASP A 178 7.01 -14.43 8.61
N SER A 179 7.33 -13.34 9.32
CA SER A 179 6.52 -12.13 9.23
C SER A 179 6.65 -11.40 7.89
N THR A 180 7.75 -11.59 7.16
CA THR A 180 7.92 -11.03 5.82
C THR A 180 7.00 -11.71 4.82
N GLU A 181 6.92 -13.04 4.84
CA GLU A 181 5.97 -13.81 4.01
C GLU A 181 4.53 -13.45 4.36
N LEU A 182 4.20 -13.31 5.65
CA LEU A 182 2.87 -12.87 6.06
C LEU A 182 2.51 -11.49 5.50
N CYS A 183 3.41 -10.51 5.64
CA CYS A 183 3.18 -9.16 5.13
C CYS A 183 3.11 -9.12 3.60
N ALA A 184 3.86 -9.99 2.91
CA ALA A 184 3.89 -10.08 1.44
C ALA A 184 2.51 -10.35 0.82
N TRP A 185 1.61 -11.04 1.53
CA TRP A 185 0.24 -11.25 1.07
C TRP A 185 -0.53 -9.96 0.74
N CYS A 186 -0.14 -8.83 1.37
CA CYS A 186 -0.72 -7.51 1.14
C CYS A 186 0.30 -6.47 0.62
N HIS A 187 1.61 -6.70 0.81
CA HIS A 187 2.67 -5.71 0.59
C HIS A 187 3.75 -6.13 -0.42
N GLU A 188 3.54 -7.17 -1.23
CA GLU A 188 4.46 -7.55 -2.31
C GLU A 188 4.07 -6.94 -3.67
N GLY A 189 5.01 -6.89 -4.62
CA GLY A 189 4.70 -6.64 -6.03
C GLY A 189 4.03 -5.29 -6.33
N GLN A 190 3.24 -5.24 -7.39
CA GLN A 190 2.56 -4.00 -7.82
C GLN A 190 1.43 -3.57 -6.84
N HIS A 191 0.95 -4.47 -5.99
CA HIS A 191 0.01 -4.13 -4.91
C HIS A 191 0.73 -3.53 -3.69
N GLY A 192 1.95 -3.96 -3.43
CA GLY A 192 2.73 -3.53 -2.28
C GLY A 192 3.70 -2.39 -2.52
N PHE A 193 3.73 -1.82 -3.73
CA PHE A 193 4.82 -0.96 -4.18
C PHE A 193 6.18 -1.61 -4.01
N HIS A 194 6.27 -2.93 -4.20
CA HIS A 194 7.54 -3.62 -4.06
C HIS A 194 8.24 -3.42 -2.69
N VAL A 195 7.50 -3.15 -1.60
CA VAL A 195 8.10 -2.92 -0.27
C VAL A 195 8.95 -4.12 0.16
N VAL A 196 8.42 -5.32 -0.07
CA VAL A 196 9.14 -6.56 0.26
C VAL A 196 10.41 -6.70 -0.57
N GLU A 197 10.37 -6.36 -1.85
CA GLU A 197 11.51 -6.43 -2.76
C GLU A 197 12.54 -5.32 -2.48
N GLU A 198 12.10 -4.12 -2.12
CA GLU A 198 12.97 -3.04 -1.63
C GLU A 198 13.67 -3.47 -0.34
N SER A 199 12.92 -4.01 0.62
CA SER A 199 13.49 -4.50 1.88
C SER A 199 14.51 -5.62 1.67
N LYS A 200 14.26 -6.54 0.73
CA LYS A 200 15.21 -7.61 0.37
C LYS A 200 16.48 -7.08 -0.30
N SER A 201 16.43 -5.88 -0.87
CA SER A 201 17.58 -5.22 -1.50
C SER A 201 18.43 -4.41 -0.51
N SER A 202 17.90 -4.19 0.70
CA SER A 202 18.49 -3.39 1.75
C SER A 202 19.78 -4.00 2.29
N VAL A 203 20.92 -3.41 1.96
CA VAL A 203 22.24 -3.86 2.46
C VAL A 203 22.38 -3.57 3.96
N ALA A 204 21.78 -2.47 4.46
CA ALA A 204 21.90 -2.07 5.86
C ALA A 204 21.14 -3.00 6.82
N HIS A 205 20.09 -3.67 6.35
CA HIS A 205 19.24 -4.55 7.14
C HIS A 205 19.00 -5.89 6.42
N ASP A 206 20.04 -6.43 5.80
CA ASP A 206 19.96 -7.70 5.07
C ASP A 206 19.47 -8.84 5.98
N GLY A 207 18.56 -9.65 5.45
CA GLY A 207 17.92 -10.75 6.18
C GLY A 207 17.00 -10.34 7.33
N TRP A 208 16.68 -9.06 7.51
CA TRP A 208 15.73 -8.64 8.54
C TRP A 208 14.30 -8.91 8.11
N GLU A 209 13.53 -9.50 9.02
CA GLU A 209 12.09 -9.57 8.87
C GLU A 209 11.39 -8.23 9.15
N CYS A 210 10.21 -8.02 8.58
CA CYS A 210 9.43 -6.80 8.76
C CYS A 210 9.25 -6.41 10.23
N THR A 211 9.04 -7.39 11.12
CA THR A 211 8.81 -7.16 12.55
C THR A 211 10.06 -6.80 13.36
N ARG A 212 11.25 -6.81 12.75
CA ARG A 212 12.46 -6.23 13.38
C ARG A 212 12.46 -4.72 13.33
N CYS A 213 11.79 -4.15 12.33
CA CYS A 213 11.64 -2.71 12.14
C CYS A 213 10.22 -2.22 12.39
N HIS A 214 9.23 -3.07 12.61
CA HIS A 214 7.85 -2.68 12.87
C HIS A 214 7.28 -3.48 14.03
N GLY A 215 6.36 -2.91 14.81
CA GLY A 215 5.62 -3.70 15.78
C GLY A 215 4.83 -4.81 15.09
N ALA A 216 4.81 -6.01 15.67
CA ALA A 216 4.08 -7.16 15.14
C ALA A 216 2.58 -6.87 14.98
N HIS A 217 2.03 -5.98 15.80
CA HIS A 217 0.64 -5.52 15.72
C HIS A 217 0.53 -4.05 15.29
N GLY A 218 1.53 -3.53 14.59
CA GLY A 218 1.49 -2.19 13.98
C GLY A 218 1.89 -1.05 14.91
N LYS A 219 2.59 -1.32 16.02
CA LYS A 219 3.29 -0.27 16.76
C LYS A 219 4.26 0.45 15.82
N PRO A 220 4.22 1.80 15.73
CA PRO A 220 5.19 2.56 14.97
C PRO A 220 6.60 2.26 15.47
N ALA A 221 7.54 2.23 14.54
CA ALA A 221 8.94 2.15 14.85
C ALA A 221 9.67 3.35 14.25
N ALA A 222 10.75 3.72 14.90
CA ALA A 222 11.67 4.74 14.45
C ALA A 222 13.07 4.13 14.31
N CYS A 223 13.86 4.66 13.37
CA CYS A 223 15.27 4.30 13.25
C CYS A 223 16.00 4.49 14.59
N THR A 224 15.56 5.47 15.38
CA THR A 224 16.11 5.82 16.69
C THR A 224 15.81 4.81 17.80
N ASP A 225 14.93 3.84 17.56
CA ASP A 225 14.67 2.76 18.51
C ASP A 225 15.88 1.82 18.63
N CYS A 226 16.70 1.74 17.56
CA CYS A 226 17.91 0.92 17.49
C CYS A 226 19.19 1.75 17.31
N HIS A 227 19.10 2.91 16.65
CA HIS A 227 20.25 3.75 16.33
C HIS A 227 20.27 5.04 17.15
N ASN A 228 21.45 5.45 17.63
CA ASN A 228 21.60 6.77 18.23
C ASN A 228 22.24 7.73 17.20
N PRO A 229 21.47 8.66 16.61
CA PRO A 229 21.98 9.56 15.57
C PRO A 229 23.01 10.55 16.11
N LYS A 230 23.12 10.73 17.43
CA LYS A 230 24.08 11.63 18.08
C LYS A 230 25.45 10.99 18.33
N THR A 231 25.67 9.77 17.84
CA THR A 231 26.90 9.02 18.06
C THR A 231 27.43 8.40 16.77
N GLY A 232 28.73 8.10 16.74
CA GLY A 232 29.38 7.47 15.58
C GLY A 232 29.74 8.46 14.47
N ARG A 233 30.13 7.90 13.31
CA ARG A 233 30.71 8.67 12.19
C ARG A 233 29.76 9.70 11.57
N GLY A 234 28.45 9.45 11.60
CA GLY A 234 27.43 10.32 11.01
C GLY A 234 26.86 11.37 11.97
N ALA A 235 27.32 11.45 13.23
CA ALA A 235 26.68 12.30 14.25
C ALA A 235 26.62 13.78 13.88
N THR A 236 27.76 14.33 13.44
CA THR A 236 27.84 15.72 12.98
C THR A 236 26.92 15.98 11.80
N ASP A 237 26.83 15.06 10.85
CA ASP A 237 25.95 15.21 9.68
C ASP A 237 24.47 15.18 10.09
N HIS A 238 24.07 14.33 11.05
CA HIS A 238 22.69 14.34 11.56
C HIS A 238 22.33 15.64 12.26
N ASP A 239 23.24 16.20 13.06
CA ASP A 239 23.03 17.47 13.76
C ASP A 239 22.84 18.64 12.78
N LEU A 240 23.49 18.58 11.60
CA LEU A 240 23.35 19.58 10.54
C LEU A 240 22.04 19.43 9.72
N HIS A 241 21.34 18.30 9.82
CA HIS A 241 20.15 17.98 9.01
C HIS A 241 18.93 17.58 9.84
N PRO A 242 18.48 18.39 10.82
CA PRO A 242 17.39 18.01 11.73
C PRO A 242 16.02 17.89 11.05
N GLN A 243 15.87 18.44 9.83
CA GLN A 243 14.63 18.39 9.05
C GLN A 243 14.65 17.30 7.96
N VAL A 244 15.68 16.46 7.90
CA VAL A 244 15.81 15.40 6.90
C VAL A 244 15.48 14.06 7.54
N ASN A 245 14.49 13.35 6.99
CA ASN A 245 14.17 12.00 7.44
C ASN A 245 15.35 11.07 7.16
N CYS A 246 15.66 10.14 8.07
CA CYS A 246 16.78 9.20 7.93
C CYS A 246 16.78 8.50 6.56
N THR A 247 15.61 8.02 6.12
CA THR A 247 15.45 7.32 4.84
C THR A 247 15.70 8.22 3.63
N ALA A 248 15.60 9.55 3.76
CA ALA A 248 15.92 10.46 2.65
C ALA A 248 17.41 10.45 2.30
N CYS A 249 18.29 10.37 3.31
CA CYS A 249 19.74 10.26 3.09
C CYS A 249 20.18 8.82 2.83
N HIS A 250 19.54 7.86 3.52
CA HIS A 250 19.93 6.45 3.54
C HIS A 250 19.22 5.59 2.51
N ASP A 251 18.34 6.15 1.68
CA ASP A 251 17.70 5.43 0.58
C ASP A 251 18.73 4.96 -0.46
N ALA A 252 18.71 3.69 -0.79
CA ALA A 252 19.45 3.11 -1.91
C ALA A 252 18.58 2.90 -3.15
N GLY A 253 17.25 2.97 -3.01
CA GLY A 253 16.27 2.76 -4.07
C GLY A 253 16.21 3.87 -5.12
N GLY A 254 16.99 4.95 -4.96
CA GLY A 254 17.07 6.05 -5.92
C GLY A 254 15.83 6.92 -5.95
N LEU A 255 15.07 6.98 -4.85
CA LEU A 255 13.85 7.77 -4.74
C LEU A 255 14.12 9.27 -4.80
N SER A 256 13.18 10.06 -5.32
CA SER A 256 13.34 11.52 -5.28
C SER A 256 13.15 12.03 -3.86
N ILE A 257 13.83 13.10 -3.44
CA ILE A 257 13.62 13.70 -2.13
C ILE A 257 12.81 15.00 -2.29
N THR A 258 11.78 15.19 -1.48
CA THR A 258 10.98 16.41 -1.47
C THR A 258 10.70 16.87 -0.05
N LEU A 259 10.44 18.17 0.11
CA LEU A 259 9.85 18.69 1.34
C LEU A 259 8.37 18.27 1.39
N GLU A 260 7.97 17.54 2.42
CA GLU A 260 6.57 17.18 2.66
C GLU A 260 5.80 18.41 3.12
N THR A 261 4.78 18.79 2.35
CA THR A 261 3.98 20.01 2.61
C THR A 261 2.52 19.69 2.92
N GLU A 262 2.09 18.44 2.77
CA GLU A 262 0.71 18.04 2.94
C GLU A 262 0.24 18.28 4.39
N PRO A 263 -0.82 19.07 4.62
CA PRO A 263 -1.29 19.44 5.95
C PRO A 263 -1.61 18.25 6.88
N GLY A 264 -1.96 17.09 6.34
CA GLY A 264 -2.27 15.87 7.10
C GLY A 264 -1.11 14.86 7.23
N SER A 265 0.05 15.12 6.64
CA SER A 265 1.17 14.18 6.69
C SER A 265 1.88 14.22 8.04
N ARG A 266 2.16 13.05 8.62
CA ARG A 266 3.02 12.93 9.82
C ARG A 266 4.46 13.39 9.59
N HIS A 267 4.85 13.57 8.32
CA HIS A 267 6.17 14.02 7.92
C HIS A 267 6.20 15.49 7.48
N ARG A 268 5.10 16.24 7.66
CA ARG A 268 5.00 17.65 7.26
C ARG A 268 6.18 18.48 7.78
N GLY A 269 6.79 19.24 6.87
CA GLY A 269 7.95 20.08 7.15
C GLY A 269 9.29 19.35 7.17
N THR A 270 9.33 18.06 6.79
CA THR A 270 10.57 17.29 6.67
C THR A 270 10.87 16.90 5.22
N TYR A 271 12.15 16.75 4.90
CA TYR A 271 12.60 16.17 3.64
C TYR A 271 12.50 14.65 3.73
N VAL A 272 11.77 14.05 2.80
CA VAL A 272 11.46 12.63 2.77
C VAL A 272 11.69 12.08 1.36
N PRO A 273 12.01 10.80 1.20
CA PRO A 273 11.89 10.17 -0.10
C PRO A 273 10.43 10.22 -0.55
N LEU A 274 10.28 10.34 -1.85
CA LEU A 274 9.03 10.41 -2.57
C LEU A 274 9.08 9.30 -3.61
N ARG A 275 8.06 8.46 -3.56
CA ARG A 275 7.74 7.55 -4.64
C ARG A 275 6.43 7.98 -5.25
N PHE A 276 6.34 7.96 -6.57
CA PHE A 276 5.07 8.12 -7.27
C PHE A 276 4.23 6.87 -7.00
N ALA A 277 3.54 6.90 -5.88
CA ALA A 277 2.76 5.82 -5.32
C ALA A 277 1.43 6.41 -4.82
N HIS A 278 0.61 6.83 -5.79
CA HIS A 278 -0.79 7.27 -5.65
C HIS A 278 -1.05 8.59 -4.95
N THR A 279 -0.12 9.13 -4.19
CA THR A 279 -0.22 10.47 -3.62
C THR A 279 1.20 11.04 -3.61
N LEU A 280 1.43 12.35 -3.81
CA LEU A 280 2.76 12.94 -3.60
C LEU A 280 3.11 12.95 -2.11
N THR A 281 3.01 11.81 -1.45
CA THR A 281 3.20 11.65 -0.01
C THR A 281 4.56 11.03 0.25
N ALA A 282 5.14 11.42 1.38
CA ALA A 282 6.29 10.77 1.97
C ALA A 282 6.24 9.24 1.83
N TRP A 283 7.27 8.66 1.19
CA TRP A 283 7.50 7.23 1.12
C TRP A 283 8.85 6.93 1.78
N PRO A 284 8.87 6.47 3.03
CA PRO A 284 10.10 5.99 3.64
C PRO A 284 10.61 4.78 2.84
N SER A 285 11.87 4.86 2.37
CA SER A 285 12.48 3.76 1.64
C SER A 285 12.69 2.55 2.55
N HIS A 286 12.51 1.35 2.00
CA HIS A 286 12.88 0.09 2.65
C HIS A 286 14.20 -0.47 2.12
N ASP A 287 14.72 0.09 1.01
CA ASP A 287 16.06 -0.21 0.50
C ASP A 287 17.05 0.79 1.10
N LEU A 288 17.81 0.35 2.11
CA LEU A 288 18.63 1.22 2.95
C LEU A 288 20.13 0.88 2.84
N VAL A 289 20.94 1.93 2.82
CA VAL A 289 22.42 1.86 2.82
C VAL A 289 23.02 2.73 3.91
N THR A 290 24.21 2.37 4.37
CA THR A 290 24.96 3.17 5.35
C THR A 290 25.75 4.30 4.70
N ALA A 291 26.12 4.17 3.43
CA ALA A 291 26.78 5.22 2.65
C ALA A 291 25.74 6.21 2.09
N VAL A 292 25.94 7.50 2.35
CA VAL A 292 24.99 8.57 1.96
C VAL A 292 25.51 9.38 0.77
N ASP A 293 24.61 9.77 -0.14
CA ASP A 293 24.91 10.75 -1.19
C ASP A 293 24.29 12.11 -0.89
N CYS A 294 25.07 12.99 -0.25
CA CYS A 294 24.63 14.33 0.12
C CYS A 294 24.22 15.20 -1.09
N LYS A 295 24.65 14.86 -2.31
CA LYS A 295 24.31 15.64 -3.52
C LYS A 295 22.82 15.59 -3.83
N ARG A 296 22.11 14.57 -3.35
CA ARG A 296 20.66 14.40 -3.54
C ARG A 296 19.85 15.55 -2.97
N CYS A 297 20.30 16.15 -1.87
CA CYS A 297 19.64 17.30 -1.24
C CYS A 297 20.19 18.64 -1.74
N GLN A 298 21.49 18.71 -2.10
CA GLN A 298 22.17 19.96 -2.46
C GLN A 298 21.72 20.57 -3.81
N GLY A 299 20.88 19.89 -4.59
CA GLY A 299 20.29 20.39 -5.84
C GLY A 299 18.77 20.59 -5.83
N ALA A 300 18.08 20.16 -4.78
CA ALA A 300 16.61 20.18 -4.73
C ALA A 300 16.02 21.59 -4.54
N GLY A 301 16.85 22.59 -4.22
CA GLY A 301 16.42 23.92 -3.80
C GLY A 301 15.85 24.87 -4.86
N THR A 302 15.83 24.56 -6.17
CA THR A 302 15.46 25.60 -7.17
C THR A 302 14.69 25.18 -8.42
N ARG A 303 14.19 23.94 -8.59
CA ARG A 303 13.49 23.56 -9.86
C ARG A 303 12.26 22.66 -9.70
N GLN A 304 11.44 22.82 -8.67
CA GLN A 304 10.05 22.32 -8.74
C GLN A 304 9.16 23.34 -9.44
N GLY A 305 9.34 23.43 -10.76
CA GLY A 305 8.46 24.13 -11.68
C GLY A 305 8.38 23.31 -12.96
N ALA A 306 7.31 22.52 -13.08
CA ALA A 306 6.78 21.90 -14.28
C ALA A 306 7.72 21.05 -15.18
N GLY A 307 7.47 19.74 -15.20
CA GLY A 307 7.29 19.00 -16.46
C GLY A 307 8.52 18.42 -17.19
N THR A 308 8.61 17.09 -17.10
CA THR A 308 8.94 16.13 -18.19
C THR A 308 10.36 16.00 -18.77
N ARG A 309 10.68 14.71 -18.98
CA ARG A 309 11.66 14.06 -19.86
C ARG A 309 13.09 13.87 -19.34
N GLN A 310 13.40 12.59 -19.12
CA GLN A 310 14.72 11.99 -19.21
C GLN A 310 15.43 12.49 -20.48
N GLY A 311 16.57 13.14 -20.30
CA GLY A 311 17.51 13.49 -21.35
C GLY A 311 18.93 13.29 -20.83
N ALA A 312 19.63 12.33 -21.42
CA ALA A 312 21.06 12.12 -21.22
C ALA A 312 21.84 13.36 -21.67
N GLY A 313 22.81 13.82 -20.87
CA GLY A 313 23.65 14.95 -21.26
C GLY A 313 24.63 15.40 -20.16
N THR A 314 25.91 15.43 -20.54
CA THR A 314 27.11 15.66 -19.73
C THR A 314 27.37 17.13 -19.37
N ARG A 315 27.99 17.37 -18.19
CA ARG A 315 29.27 18.09 -17.97
C ARG A 315 29.42 18.54 -16.51
N GLN A 316 30.52 18.12 -15.90
CA GLN A 316 30.98 18.54 -14.57
C GLN A 316 31.59 19.95 -14.64
N GLY A 317 31.04 20.87 -13.85
CA GLY A 317 31.71 22.13 -13.48
C GLY A 317 32.26 21.99 -12.06
N ALA A 318 33.56 22.22 -11.91
CA ALA A 318 34.27 22.17 -10.65
C ALA A 318 33.88 23.37 -9.77
N GLY A 319 33.24 23.08 -8.64
CA GLY A 319 33.00 24.02 -7.55
C GLY A 319 33.31 23.30 -6.24
N THR A 320 34.28 23.83 -5.50
CA THR A 320 34.83 23.32 -4.24
C THR A 320 33.73 23.08 -3.19
N ARG A 321 33.54 21.82 -2.77
CA ARG A 321 32.66 21.44 -1.65
C ARG A 321 33.41 20.53 -0.68
N HIS A 322 33.39 20.91 0.59
CA HIS A 322 33.70 20.02 1.71
C HIS A 322 32.67 18.88 1.77
N CYS A 323 33.16 17.66 1.54
CA CYS A 323 32.75 16.41 2.18
C CYS A 323 34.03 15.56 2.24
N PRO A 324 34.88 15.68 3.27
CA PRO A 324 36.13 14.93 3.32
C PRO A 324 35.89 13.57 3.96
N TYR A 325 35.28 12.65 3.23
CA TYR A 325 35.49 11.21 3.44
C TYR A 325 35.57 10.54 2.07
N GLU A 326 36.80 10.54 1.56
CA GLU A 326 37.22 9.67 0.48
C GLU A 326 37.05 8.22 0.95
N LEU A 327 36.40 7.41 0.11
CA LEU A 327 36.19 5.97 0.28
C LEU A 327 37.53 5.24 0.45
N ALA A 328 37.97 5.06 1.69
CA ALA A 328 38.87 3.97 2.03
C ALA A 328 38.03 2.68 2.03
N ALA A 329 38.17 1.89 0.97
CA ALA A 329 37.63 0.55 0.89
C ALA A 329 38.16 -0.29 2.06
N ILE A 330 37.30 -0.66 3.01
CA ILE A 330 37.61 -1.67 4.03
C ILE A 330 37.09 -3.01 3.50
N ARG A 331 38.02 -3.82 2.99
CA ARG A 331 37.89 -5.28 3.02
C ARG A 331 38.17 -5.74 4.45
N GLY A 332 37.28 -6.55 5.00
CA GLY A 332 37.54 -7.47 6.11
C GLY A 332 37.24 -6.92 7.50
N GLN A 333 36.07 -7.30 8.03
CA GLN A 333 35.92 -8.14 9.21
C GLN A 333 34.48 -8.66 9.27
#